data_AF-A0AAE4DL94-F1
#
_entry.id   AF-A0AAE4DL94-F1
#
_cell.length_a   1.000
_cell.length_b   1.000
_cell.length_c   1.000
_cell.angle_alpha   90.00
_cell.angle_beta   90.00
_cell.angle_gamma   90.00
#
_symmetry.space_group_name_H-M   'P 1'
#
loop_
_entity.id
_entity.type
_entity.pdbx_description
1 polymer ?
#
loop_
_entity_poly.entity_id
_entity_poly.type
_entity_poly.pdbx_seq_one_letter_code
_entity_poly.pdbx_strand_id
1 'polypeptide(L)'
;MIYRKRYDDYVMKMIKKIRSYYHGMALSFSLHPVKDGSGIIVLKIGVNGPKPSYRKEAATLMEAFEGVEQNIFKGDLSHIKFTGTNIIFDNNKAILVKDNTKEEWSNTAVDADFNRIFRIKDIV
;
A
#
# COMPACT_ATOMS: atom_id res chain seq x y z
N MET A 1 -15.88 8.43 5.04
CA MET A 1 -14.79 7.48 5.34
C MET A 1 -14.22 7.76 6.72
N ILE A 2 -14.51 6.87 7.68
CA ILE A 2 -14.14 7.04 9.11
C ILE A 2 -12.62 7.05 9.30
N TYR A 3 -11.91 6.18 8.58
CA TYR A 3 -10.46 5.99 8.74
C TYR A 3 -9.60 6.90 7.88
N ARG A 4 -10.17 7.96 7.28
CA ARG A 4 -9.45 8.85 6.35
C ARG A 4 -8.10 9.32 6.88
N LYS A 5 -8.10 9.84 8.10
CA LYS A 5 -6.88 10.35 8.75
C LYS A 5 -5.78 9.30 8.86
N ARG A 6 -6.13 8.05 9.17
CA ARG A 6 -5.17 6.93 9.29
C ARG A 6 -4.44 6.68 7.97
N TYR A 7 -5.19 6.57 6.87
CA TYR A 7 -4.59 6.34 5.54
C TYR A 7 -3.69 7.51 5.13
N ASP A 8 -4.18 8.74 5.32
CA ASP A 8 -3.47 9.96 4.97
C ASP A 8 -2.16 10.06 5.77
N ASP A 9 -2.23 9.87 7.09
CA ASP A 9 -1.07 9.90 7.99
C ASP A 9 -0.02 8.85 7.61
N TYR A 10 -0.44 7.60 7.35
CA TYR A 10 0.47 6.52 6.96
C TYR A 10 1.15 6.83 5.62
N VAL A 11 0.38 7.18 4.60
CA VAL A 11 0.93 7.42 3.26
C VAL A 11 1.81 8.65 3.25
N MET A 12 1.43 9.75 3.90
CA MET A 12 2.28 10.94 3.94
C MET A 12 3.63 10.65 4.60
N LYS A 13 3.67 9.85 5.66
CA LYS A 13 4.93 9.42 6.31
C LYS A 13 5.76 8.53 5.40
N MET A 14 5.13 7.54 4.74
CA MET A 14 5.80 6.68 3.78
C MET A 14 6.41 7.50 2.64
N ILE A 15 5.65 8.41 2.02
CA ILE A 15 6.13 9.29 0.95
C ILE A 15 7.26 10.20 1.43
N LYS A 16 7.14 10.80 2.63
CA LYS A 16 8.20 11.62 3.23
C LYS A 16 9.48 10.81 3.38
N LYS A 17 9.38 9.57 3.86
CA LYS A 17 10.52 8.68 4.03
C LYS A 17 11.15 8.30 2.68
N ILE A 18 10.36 7.92 1.69
CA ILE A 18 10.88 7.62 0.34
C ILE A 18 11.66 8.81 -0.22
N ARG A 19 11.11 10.03 -0.10
CA ARG A 19 11.76 11.25 -0.58
C ARG A 19 13.03 11.63 0.17
N SER A 20 13.20 11.21 1.42
CA SER A 20 14.43 11.47 2.19
C SER A 20 15.59 10.57 1.80
N TYR A 21 15.32 9.38 1.25
CA TYR A 21 16.35 8.43 0.81
C TYR A 21 16.57 8.45 -0.71
N TYR A 22 15.51 8.68 -1.49
CA TYR A 22 15.54 8.60 -2.96
C TYR A 22 15.12 9.93 -3.58
N HIS A 23 16.09 10.85 -3.69
CA HIS A 23 15.89 12.16 -4.29
C HIS A 23 15.55 12.06 -5.78
N GLY A 24 14.56 12.84 -6.22
CA GLY A 24 14.16 12.90 -7.64
C GLY A 24 13.40 11.68 -8.16
N MET A 25 13.11 10.68 -7.31
CA MET A 25 12.34 9.51 -7.71
C MET A 25 10.89 9.88 -8.00
N ALA A 26 10.42 9.58 -9.21
CA ALA A 26 9.01 9.70 -9.57
C ALA A 26 8.17 8.72 -8.72
N LEU A 27 7.16 9.26 -8.04
CA LEU A 27 6.35 8.52 -7.08
C LEU A 27 4.90 8.97 -7.14
N SER A 28 3.99 8.01 -7.30
CA SER A 28 2.55 8.23 -7.18
C SER A 28 1.92 7.12 -6.37
N PHE A 29 0.73 7.36 -5.81
CA PHE A 29 0.02 6.35 -5.04
C PHE A 29 -1.47 6.36 -5.32
N SER A 30 -2.12 5.21 -5.13
CA SER A 30 -3.57 5.12 -5.00
C SER A 30 -3.96 4.39 -3.73
N LEU A 31 -4.91 4.95 -3.01
CA LEU A 31 -5.49 4.37 -1.80
C LEU A 31 -6.84 3.73 -2.13
N HIS A 32 -7.01 2.48 -1.70
CA HIS A 32 -8.25 1.71 -1.81
C HIS A 32 -8.70 1.37 -0.39
N PRO A 33 -9.54 2.23 0.21
CA PRO A 33 -9.93 2.10 1.61
C PRO A 33 -11.06 1.07 1.78
N VAL A 34 -11.13 0.46 2.96
CA VAL A 34 -12.19 -0.49 3.34
C VAL A 34 -12.93 0.02 4.57
N LYS A 35 -14.22 -0.29 4.67
CA LYS A 35 -15.11 0.14 5.77
C LYS A 35 -14.61 -0.23 7.16
N ASP A 36 -13.92 -1.36 7.30
CA ASP A 36 -13.42 -1.87 8.58
C ASP A 36 -12.08 -1.24 9.03
N GLY A 37 -11.51 -0.36 8.20
CA GLY A 37 -10.24 0.31 8.45
C GLY A 37 -9.01 -0.43 7.94
N SER A 38 -9.18 -1.58 7.29
CA SER A 38 -8.17 -2.20 6.42
C SER A 38 -8.08 -1.44 5.09
N GLY A 39 -7.05 -1.68 4.29
CA GLY A 39 -6.95 -1.03 3.00
C GLY A 39 -5.73 -1.39 2.21
N ILE A 40 -5.72 -0.91 0.96
CA ILE A 40 -4.66 -1.19 0.01
C ILE A 40 -4.02 0.11 -0.44
N ILE A 41 -2.69 0.13 -0.42
CA ILE A 41 -1.87 1.22 -0.93
C ILE A 41 -1.11 0.69 -2.12
N VAL A 42 -1.36 1.26 -3.30
CA VAL A 42 -0.56 0.97 -4.49
C VAL A 42 0.43 2.10 -4.65
N LEU A 43 1.71 1.83 -4.41
CA LEU A 43 2.81 2.75 -4.68
C LEU A 43 3.37 2.46 -6.07
N LYS A 44 3.35 3.44 -6.99
CA LYS A 44 4.01 3.33 -8.29
C LYS A 44 5.34 4.07 -8.23
N ILE A 45 6.43 3.36 -8.52
CA ILE A 45 7.81 3.79 -8.30
C ILE A 45 8.51 3.92 -9.65
N GLY A 46 9.23 5.04 -9.87
CA GLY A 46 10.05 5.24 -11.08
C GLY A 46 9.26 5.59 -12.34
N VAL A 47 7.95 5.85 -12.20
CA VAL A 47 7.06 6.26 -13.29
C VAL A 47 6.26 7.48 -12.87
N ASN A 48 6.14 8.44 -13.77
CA ASN A 48 5.21 9.56 -13.62
C ASN A 48 3.78 9.00 -13.74
N GLY A 49 3.17 8.73 -12.60
CA GLY A 49 1.78 8.33 -12.52
C GLY A 49 0.83 9.51 -12.38
N PRO A 50 -0.48 9.26 -12.49
CA PRO A 50 -1.50 10.26 -12.18
C PRO A 50 -1.34 10.78 -10.74
N LYS A 51 -1.92 11.95 -10.48
CA LYS A 51 -1.96 12.54 -9.13
C LYS A 51 -2.46 11.50 -8.11
N PRO A 52 -1.97 11.56 -6.86
CA PRO A 52 -2.43 10.65 -5.83
C PRO A 52 -3.96 10.60 -5.75
N SER A 53 -4.51 9.38 -5.74
CA SER A 53 -5.96 9.17 -5.85
C SER A 53 -6.50 8.35 -4.69
N TYR A 54 -7.70 8.68 -4.25
CA TYR A 54 -8.47 7.88 -3.29
C TYR A 54 -9.62 7.24 -4.03
N ARG A 55 -9.69 5.92 -4.02
CA ARG A 55 -10.82 5.17 -4.57
C ARG A 55 -12.01 5.22 -3.62
N LYS A 56 -13.15 4.76 -4.12
CA LYS A 56 -14.35 4.56 -3.31
C LYS A 56 -14.06 3.52 -2.22
N GLU A 57 -14.68 3.71 -1.07
CA GLU A 57 -14.58 2.79 0.06
C GLU A 57 -15.28 1.47 -0.28
N ALA A 58 -14.52 0.37 -0.24
CA ALA A 58 -15.02 -0.98 -0.47
C ALA A 58 -15.62 -1.58 0.81
N ALA A 59 -16.50 -2.57 0.67
CA ALA A 59 -17.07 -3.27 1.81
C ALA A 59 -16.07 -4.25 2.45
N THR A 60 -15.23 -4.88 1.63
CA THR A 60 -14.22 -5.85 2.11
C THR A 60 -12.84 -5.58 1.51
N LEU A 61 -11.80 -6.09 2.17
CA LEU A 61 -10.42 -6.02 1.66
C LEU A 61 -10.26 -6.78 0.35
N MET A 62 -11.00 -7.87 0.17
CA MET A 62 -10.99 -8.66 -1.05
C MET A 62 -11.58 -7.89 -2.23
N GLU A 63 -12.74 -7.25 -2.04
CA GLU A 63 -13.36 -6.36 -3.03
C GLU A 63 -12.43 -5.20 -3.42
N ALA A 64 -11.74 -4.59 -2.43
CA ALA A 64 -10.74 -3.57 -2.71
C ALA A 64 -9.58 -4.12 -3.56
N PHE A 65 -9.13 -5.35 -3.29
CA PHE A 65 -8.02 -5.99 -4.00
C PHE A 65 -8.37 -6.35 -5.44
N GLU A 66 -9.60 -6.81 -5.71
CA GLU A 66 -10.09 -7.05 -7.08
C GLU A 66 -10.12 -5.77 -7.91
N GLY A 67 -10.36 -4.62 -7.27
CA GLY A 67 -10.29 -3.30 -7.91
C GLY A 67 -8.86 -2.79 -8.18
N VAL A 68 -7.83 -3.50 -7.70
CA VAL A 68 -6.43 -3.17 -7.95
C VAL A 68 -5.96 -3.84 -9.24
N GLU A 69 -5.49 -3.02 -10.18
CA GLU A 69 -4.86 -3.50 -11.40
C GLU A 69 -3.52 -4.20 -11.09
N GLN A 70 -3.56 -5.53 -11.13
CA GLN A 70 -2.44 -6.43 -10.86
C GLN A 70 -2.34 -7.57 -11.89
N ASN A 71 -1.14 -8.10 -12.12
CA ASN A 71 -0.83 -9.13 -13.13
C ASN A 71 -0.37 -10.47 -12.53
N ILE A 72 -0.18 -10.54 -11.22
CA ILE A 72 0.56 -11.60 -10.53
C ILE A 72 -0.37 -12.74 -10.13
N PHE A 73 -1.55 -12.40 -9.61
CA PHE A 73 -2.56 -13.35 -9.23
C PHE A 73 -3.53 -13.56 -10.41
N LYS A 74 -3.54 -14.78 -10.94
CA LYS A 74 -4.46 -15.23 -11.98
C LYS A 74 -5.34 -16.33 -11.40
N GLY A 75 -6.65 -16.30 -11.66
CA GLY A 75 -7.61 -17.29 -11.17
C GLY A 75 -8.52 -16.75 -10.06
N ASP A 76 -9.17 -17.66 -9.34
CA ASP A 76 -10.07 -17.32 -8.24
C ASP A 76 -9.29 -16.91 -7.00
N LEU A 77 -9.59 -15.72 -6.47
CA LEU A 77 -8.96 -15.13 -5.31
C LEU A 77 -9.82 -15.22 -4.04
N SER A 78 -11.02 -15.81 -4.14
CA SER A 78 -12.01 -15.91 -3.06
C SER A 78 -11.48 -16.56 -1.77
N HIS A 79 -10.44 -17.40 -1.88
CA HIS A 79 -9.84 -18.11 -0.75
C HIS A 79 -8.67 -17.37 -0.09
N ILE A 80 -8.24 -16.23 -0.64
CA ILE A 80 -7.12 -15.46 -0.09
C ILE A 80 -7.60 -14.68 1.14
N LYS A 81 -6.89 -14.85 2.25
CA LYS A 81 -7.07 -14.03 3.46
C LYS A 81 -5.80 -13.24 3.73
N PHE A 82 -5.94 -11.93 3.77
CA PHE A 82 -4.85 -11.03 4.13
C PHE A 82 -4.91 -10.72 5.63
N THR A 83 -3.79 -10.95 6.32
CA THR A 83 -3.58 -10.58 7.73
C THR A 83 -2.26 -9.82 7.86
N GLY A 84 -2.19 -8.87 8.79
CA GLY A 84 -1.06 -7.95 8.94
C GLY A 84 -0.83 -7.10 7.68
N THR A 85 0.43 -6.84 7.36
CA THR A 85 0.84 -6.21 6.10
C THR A 85 1.48 -7.17 5.12
N ASN A 86 0.79 -7.36 4.00
CA ASN A 86 1.27 -8.10 2.84
C ASN A 86 1.76 -7.12 1.78
N ILE A 87 2.97 -7.34 1.26
CA ILE A 87 3.56 -6.49 0.22
C ILE A 87 3.77 -7.34 -1.01
N ILE A 88 3.17 -6.90 -2.11
CA ILE A 88 3.18 -7.59 -3.39
C ILE A 88 3.87 -6.66 -4.40
N PHE A 89 4.90 -7.15 -5.07
CA PHE A 89 5.59 -6.39 -6.12
C PHE A 89 5.09 -6.78 -7.50
N ASP A 90 4.49 -5.83 -8.21
CA ASP A 90 3.99 -5.99 -9.57
C ASP A 90 4.66 -4.98 -10.49
N ASN A 91 5.64 -5.41 -11.27
CA ASN A 91 6.40 -4.56 -12.18
C ASN A 91 6.98 -3.33 -11.47
N ASN A 92 6.44 -2.14 -11.73
CA ASN A 92 6.83 -0.85 -11.15
C ASN A 92 5.96 -0.42 -9.96
N LYS A 93 5.19 -1.36 -9.39
CA LYS A 93 4.24 -1.11 -8.31
C LYS A 93 4.59 -1.96 -7.09
N ALA A 94 4.58 -1.35 -5.90
CA ALA A 94 4.46 -2.06 -4.63
C ALA A 94 3.01 -1.91 -4.13
N ILE A 95 2.31 -3.04 -4.01
CA ILE A 95 0.93 -3.12 -3.51
C ILE A 95 0.99 -3.58 -2.06
N LEU A 96 0.72 -2.66 -1.13
CA LEU A 96 0.65 -2.96 0.29
C LEU A 96 -0.81 -3.24 0.64
N VAL A 97 -1.11 -4.47 1.03
CA VAL A 97 -2.40 -4.89 1.56
C VAL A 97 -2.29 -4.93 3.07
N LYS A 98 -3.02 -4.05 3.75
CA LYS A 98 -2.92 -3.82 5.19
C LYS A 98 -4.24 -4.16 5.85
N ASP A 99 -4.23 -5.00 6.88
CA ASP A 99 -5.41 -5.28 7.68
C ASP A 99 -5.82 -4.07 8.54
N ASN A 100 -6.86 -4.21 9.36
CA ASN A 100 -7.40 -3.10 10.15
C ASN A 100 -6.70 -2.88 11.51
N THR A 101 -5.72 -3.72 11.86
CA THR A 101 -5.00 -3.73 13.14
C THR A 101 -4.20 -2.44 13.29
N LYS A 102 -4.31 -1.75 14.43
CA LYS A 102 -3.75 -0.38 14.58
C LYS A 102 -2.25 -0.34 14.38
N GLU A 103 -1.57 -1.40 14.79
CA GLU A 103 -0.13 -1.61 14.73
C GLU A 103 0.37 -1.55 13.28
N GLU A 104 -0.40 -2.10 12.34
CA GLU A 104 -0.07 -2.07 10.91
C GLU A 104 -0.09 -0.65 10.33
N TRP A 105 -0.77 0.30 10.96
CA TRP A 105 -0.85 1.70 10.53
C TRP A 105 0.04 2.65 11.33
N SER A 106 0.89 2.10 12.20
CA SER A 106 1.79 2.86 13.07
C SER A 106 2.99 3.44 12.32
N ASN A 107 3.73 4.33 12.97
CA ASN A 107 5.01 4.83 12.46
C ASN A 107 6.03 3.68 12.31
N THR A 108 6.05 2.76 13.27
CA THR A 108 6.93 1.58 13.22
C THR A 108 6.60 0.69 12.03
N ALA A 109 5.32 0.56 11.67
CA ALA A 109 4.93 -0.16 10.45
C ALA A 109 5.37 0.57 9.18
N VAL A 110 5.29 1.90 9.12
CA VAL A 110 5.89 2.67 8.00
C VAL A 110 7.37 2.35 7.85
N ASP A 111 8.10 2.27 8.96
CA ASP A 111 9.52 1.97 8.94
C ASP A 111 9.83 0.55 8.46
N ALA A 112 9.09 -0.44 8.98
CA ALA A 112 9.20 -1.83 8.59
C ALA A 112 8.85 -2.04 7.11
N ASP A 113 7.73 -1.48 6.66
CA ASP A 113 7.27 -1.61 5.28
C ASP A 113 8.22 -0.90 4.31
N PHE A 114 8.73 0.28 4.67
CA PHE A 114 9.75 0.96 3.87
C PHE A 114 11.00 0.10 3.67
N ASN A 115 11.50 -0.52 4.74
CA ASN A 115 12.66 -1.39 4.66
C ASN A 115 12.39 -2.62 3.78
N ARG A 116 11.19 -3.22 3.92
CA ARG A 116 10.74 -4.33 3.05
C ARG A 116 10.63 -3.93 1.58
N ILE A 117 10.30 -2.67 1.28
CA ILE A 117 10.16 -2.20 -0.11
C ILE A 117 11.52 -1.84 -0.73
N PHE A 118 12.37 -1.15 0.02
CA PHE A 118 13.53 -0.45 -0.55
C PHE A 118 14.88 -0.99 -0.09
N ARG A 119 14.93 -1.78 0.99
CA ARG A 119 16.18 -2.20 1.63
C ARG A 119 16.41 -3.71 1.66
N ILE A 120 15.79 -4.45 0.74
CA ILE A 120 15.99 -5.92 0.62
C ILE A 120 17.48 -6.29 0.42
N LYS A 121 18.31 -5.39 -0.12
CA LYS A 121 19.76 -5.61 -0.30
C LYS A 121 20.61 -5.51 0.97
N ASP A 122 20.06 -5.03 2.10
CA ASP A 122 20.77 -4.91 3.38
C ASP A 122 20.57 -6.15 4.27
N ILE A 123 19.92 -7.20 3.75
CA ILE A 123 19.71 -8.49 4.41
C ILE A 123 20.52 -9.56 3.66
N VAL A 124 21.84 -9.39 3.63
CA VAL A 124 22.82 -10.46 3.32
C VAL A 124 24.02 -10.25 4.22
#